data_AF-A0AAE8QFB3-F1
#
_entry.id   AF-A0AAE8QFB3-F1
#
_cell.length_a   1.000
_cell.length_b   1.000
_cell.length_c   1.000
_cell.angle_alpha   90.00
_cell.angle_beta   90.00
_cell.angle_gamma   90.00
#
_symmetry.space_group_name_H-M   'P 1'
#
loop_
_entity.id
_entity.type
_entity.pdbx_description
1 polymer ?
#
loop_
_entity_poly.entity_id
_entity_poly.type
_entity_poly.pdbx_seq_one_letter_code
_entity_poly.pdbx_strand_id
1 'polypeptide(L)'
;MMKQLLLTTVGVPFFLGMAVALASMVFPARRGFIIALLIPLAAVVIHLMLEGMPVLPPVSAKQKLPIILLFGAGIFAIPALVRRPLPVAVSTMLVGVALALSGWLLGKNVLAANSTKSMVVLAVFVVATAAIGPAVAMPADARRGEPSALATALLGVSIAAALSAALGAFVGMAQIDGALAALTGGWLLVNYIRYLMGDDDALALRGFEGLAFAAVISVHLIMTALFAPKAAPAAIIFAVLPLVVAAFILLGGIAFHRLPRFLRPNAAGIATAVPATIAITIAAVLFQG
;
A
#
# COMPACT_ATOMS: atom_id res chain seq x y z
N MET A 1 12.80 8.78 25.01
CA MET A 1 13.03 7.80 23.92
C MET A 1 11.74 7.24 23.34
N MET A 2 10.88 6.56 24.12
CA MET A 2 9.62 5.98 23.60
C MET A 2 8.64 7.01 22.98
N LYS A 3 8.50 8.19 23.60
CA LYS A 3 7.67 9.30 23.05
C LYS A 3 8.15 9.76 21.67
N GLN A 4 9.46 9.86 21.47
CA GLN A 4 10.05 10.29 20.21
C GLN A 4 9.85 9.23 19.13
N LEU A 5 10.02 7.95 19.49
CA LEU A 5 9.78 6.83 18.58
C LEU A 5 8.33 6.77 18.13
N LEU A 6 7.35 6.85 19.06
CA LEU A 6 5.93 6.88 18.72
C LEU A 6 5.57 8.10 17.85
N LEU A 7 6.17 9.25 18.12
CA LEU A 7 5.93 10.46 17.33
C LEU A 7 6.44 10.29 15.90
N THR A 8 7.63 9.73 15.70
CA THR A 8 8.24 9.58 14.37
C THR A 8 7.67 8.41 13.57
N THR A 9 7.30 7.30 14.22
CA THR A 9 6.78 6.10 13.53
C THR A 9 5.26 6.09 13.38
N VAL A 10 4.50 6.83 14.20
CA VAL A 10 3.04 6.83 14.15
C VAL A 10 2.48 8.24 13.99
N GLY A 11 2.86 9.17 14.87
CA GLY A 11 2.27 10.51 14.90
C GLY A 11 2.44 11.28 13.60
N VAL A 12 3.69 11.52 13.17
CA VAL A 12 3.99 12.26 11.94
C VAL A 12 3.41 11.58 10.70
N PRO A 13 3.60 10.26 10.47
CA PRO A 13 2.99 9.57 9.33
C PRO A 13 1.46 9.70 9.31
N PHE A 14 0.80 9.56 10.45
CA PHE A 14 -0.65 9.73 10.56
C PHE A 14 -1.09 11.14 10.16
N PHE A 15 -0.43 12.18 10.67
CA PHE A 15 -0.73 13.57 10.28
C PHE A 15 -0.41 13.87 8.82
N LEU A 16 0.63 13.27 8.24
CA LEU A 16 0.90 13.35 6.79
C LEU A 16 -0.28 12.75 6.01
N GLY A 17 -0.82 11.62 6.44
CA GLY A 17 -1.97 10.97 5.81
C GLY A 17 -3.21 11.87 5.83
N MET A 18 -3.48 12.48 6.99
CA MET A 18 -4.54 13.48 7.13
C MET A 18 -4.31 14.69 6.21
N ALA A 19 -3.08 15.20 6.14
CA ALA A 19 -2.73 16.34 5.30
C ALA A 19 -2.95 16.05 3.81
N VAL A 20 -2.59 14.85 3.33
CA VAL A 20 -2.88 14.42 1.95
C VAL A 20 -4.38 14.37 1.68
N ALA A 21 -5.16 13.80 2.62
CA ALA A 21 -6.61 13.73 2.46
C ALA A 21 -7.26 15.13 2.46
N LEU A 22 -6.83 16.02 3.35
CA LEU A 22 -7.28 17.41 3.40
C LEU A 22 -6.90 18.18 2.13
N ALA A 23 -5.67 18.05 1.63
CA ALA A 23 -5.26 18.67 0.37
C ALA A 23 -6.12 18.19 -0.81
N SER A 24 -6.46 16.89 -0.83
CA SER A 24 -7.32 16.31 -1.85
C SER A 24 -8.78 16.81 -1.78
N MET A 25 -9.22 17.26 -0.60
CA MET A 25 -10.53 17.88 -0.37
C MET A 25 -10.55 19.34 -0.82
N VAL A 26 -9.48 20.11 -0.57
CA VAL A 26 -9.39 21.51 -1.00
C VAL A 26 -9.36 21.64 -2.53
N PHE A 27 -8.74 20.67 -3.21
CA PHE A 27 -8.61 20.66 -4.67
C PHE A 27 -9.22 19.39 -5.29
N PRO A 28 -10.56 19.25 -5.29
CA PRO A 28 -11.24 18.02 -5.73
C PRO A 28 -10.94 17.70 -7.21
N ALA A 29 -10.81 18.73 -8.04
CA ALA A 29 -10.40 18.62 -9.44
C ALA A 29 -9.00 18.00 -9.62
N ARG A 30 -8.11 18.13 -8.64
CA ARG A 30 -6.74 17.60 -8.68
C ARG A 30 -6.53 16.43 -7.72
N ARG A 31 -7.61 15.86 -7.16
CA ARG A 31 -7.55 14.75 -6.18
C ARG A 31 -6.61 13.62 -6.63
N GLY A 32 -6.78 13.13 -7.86
CA GLY A 32 -5.94 12.07 -8.42
C GLY A 32 -4.45 12.41 -8.47
N PHE A 33 -4.12 13.61 -8.94
CA PHE A 33 -2.75 14.12 -8.97
C PHE A 33 -2.16 14.26 -7.56
N ILE A 34 -2.94 14.83 -6.63
CA ILE A 34 -2.51 15.09 -5.26
C ILE A 34 -2.20 13.77 -4.54
N ILE A 35 -3.07 12.77 -4.63
CA ILE A 35 -2.84 11.48 -3.97
C ILE A 35 -1.67 10.76 -4.65
N ALA A 36 -1.62 10.73 -5.99
CA ALA A 36 -0.55 10.06 -6.74
C ALA A 36 0.83 10.68 -6.50
N LEU A 37 0.89 11.97 -6.21
CA LEU A 37 2.14 12.68 -5.88
C LEU A 37 2.48 12.56 -4.39
N LEU A 38 1.54 12.93 -3.51
CA LEU A 38 1.84 13.12 -2.10
C LEU A 38 1.95 11.83 -1.30
N ILE A 39 1.29 10.73 -1.70
CA ILE A 39 1.44 9.45 -0.98
C ILE A 39 2.87 8.90 -1.13
N PRO A 40 3.45 8.78 -2.34
CA PRO A 40 4.85 8.39 -2.48
C PRO A 40 5.82 9.38 -1.81
N LEU A 41 5.57 10.69 -1.91
CA LEU A 41 6.42 11.68 -1.23
C LEU A 41 6.35 11.57 0.30
N ALA A 42 5.16 11.31 0.86
CA ALA A 42 5.01 11.06 2.28
C ALA A 42 5.79 9.80 2.69
N ALA A 43 5.75 8.73 1.88
CA ALA A 43 6.56 7.54 2.11
C ALA A 43 8.08 7.82 2.04
N VAL A 44 8.52 8.71 1.14
CA VAL A 44 9.91 9.19 1.11
C VAL A 44 10.25 9.92 2.41
N VAL A 45 9.41 10.86 2.86
CA VAL A 45 9.63 11.59 4.12
C VAL A 45 9.71 10.62 5.31
N ILE A 46 8.80 9.65 5.39
CA ILE A 46 8.81 8.59 6.40
C ILE A 46 10.14 7.83 6.37
N HIS A 47 10.60 7.42 5.19
CA HIS A 47 11.86 6.71 5.05
C HIS A 47 13.05 7.55 5.51
N LEU A 48 13.13 8.81 5.08
CA LEU A 48 14.20 9.73 5.47
C LEU A 48 14.20 10.03 6.97
N MET A 49 13.02 10.10 7.59
CA MET A 49 12.89 10.29 9.04
C MET A 49 13.34 9.08 9.85
N LEU A 50 13.14 7.86 9.34
CA LEU A 50 13.42 6.61 10.06
C LEU A 50 14.83 6.06 9.78
N GLU A 51 15.33 6.17 8.55
CA GLU A 51 16.61 5.59 8.12
C GLU A 51 17.66 6.68 7.78
N GLY A 52 17.27 7.95 7.72
CA GLY A 52 18.16 9.07 7.38
C GLY A 52 18.33 9.31 5.87
N MET A 53 19.23 10.23 5.53
CA MET A 53 19.52 10.56 4.13
C MET A 53 20.34 9.45 3.46
N PRO A 54 19.95 8.99 2.25
CA PRO A 54 20.74 8.01 1.51
C PRO A 54 22.06 8.63 1.05
N VAL A 55 23.12 7.83 1.09
CA VAL A 55 24.42 8.20 0.49
C VAL A 55 24.29 8.17 -1.04
N LEU A 56 24.88 9.15 -1.72
CA LEU A 56 24.90 9.23 -3.18
C LEU A 56 26.31 8.90 -3.69
N PRO A 57 26.47 7.92 -4.61
CA PRO A 57 25.43 7.09 -5.21
C PRO A 57 24.89 5.98 -4.27
N PRO A 58 23.60 5.59 -4.40
CA PRO A 58 22.98 4.59 -3.53
C PRO A 58 23.54 3.19 -3.82
N VAL A 59 24.19 2.60 -2.82
CA VAL A 59 24.82 1.28 -2.92
C VAL A 59 23.92 0.16 -2.40
N SER A 60 23.15 0.41 -1.34
CA SER A 60 22.27 -0.59 -0.73
C SER A 60 20.82 -0.49 -1.23
N ALA A 61 20.08 -1.61 -1.16
CA ALA A 61 18.67 -1.64 -1.54
C ALA A 61 17.80 -0.67 -0.74
N LYS A 62 18.06 -0.53 0.56
CA LYS A 62 17.39 0.45 1.42
C LYS A 62 17.53 1.87 0.91
N GLN A 63 18.74 2.27 0.49
CA GLN A 63 19.02 3.61 -0.04
C GLN A 63 18.39 3.89 -1.40
N LYS A 64 18.12 2.84 -2.19
CA LYS A 64 17.43 2.97 -3.50
C LYS A 64 15.93 3.20 -3.35
N LEU A 65 15.33 2.75 -2.25
CA LEU A 65 13.88 2.80 -2.05
C LEU A 65 13.31 4.23 -2.13
N PRO A 66 13.85 5.25 -1.42
CA PRO A 66 13.39 6.63 -1.55
C PRO A 66 13.43 7.17 -2.98
N ILE A 67 14.48 6.78 -3.73
CA ILE A 67 14.67 7.22 -5.11
C ILE A 67 13.59 6.60 -6.00
N ILE A 68 13.32 5.30 -5.84
CA ILE A 68 12.25 4.60 -6.57
C ILE A 68 10.89 5.24 -6.27
N LEU A 69 10.59 5.55 -5.01
CA LEU A 69 9.34 6.20 -4.60
C LEU A 69 9.21 7.61 -5.19
N LEU A 70 10.31 8.38 -5.21
CA LEU A 70 10.34 9.72 -5.79
C LEU A 70 10.05 9.70 -7.31
N PHE A 71 10.71 8.81 -8.06
CA PHE A 71 10.42 8.64 -9.48
C PHE A 71 9.01 8.11 -9.72
N GLY A 72 8.54 7.17 -8.90
CA GLY A 72 7.17 6.67 -8.92
C GLY A 72 6.14 7.78 -8.74
N ALA A 73 6.41 8.74 -7.84
CA ALA A 73 5.57 9.92 -7.64
C ALA A 73 5.37 10.69 -8.95
N GLY A 74 6.45 10.98 -9.69
CA GLY A 74 6.37 11.66 -10.97
C GLY A 74 5.64 10.83 -12.05
N ILE A 75 5.99 9.54 -12.15
CA ILE A 75 5.44 8.62 -13.16
C ILE A 75 3.93 8.44 -13.02
N PHE A 76 3.40 8.39 -11.79
CA PHE A 76 1.96 8.25 -11.58
C PHE A 76 1.23 9.60 -11.51
N ALA A 77 1.86 10.65 -10.97
CA ALA A 77 1.21 11.95 -10.84
C ALA A 77 1.02 12.65 -12.19
N ILE A 78 2.01 12.67 -13.08
CA ILE A 78 1.92 13.39 -14.36
C ILE A 78 0.72 12.88 -15.20
N PRO A 79 0.56 11.56 -15.43
CA PRO A 79 -0.60 11.04 -16.15
C PRO A 79 -1.93 11.25 -15.41
N ALA A 80 -1.93 11.34 -14.07
CA ALA A 80 -3.13 11.62 -13.29
C ALA A 80 -3.77 12.99 -13.64
N LEU A 81 -3.01 13.93 -14.22
CA LEU A 81 -3.53 15.21 -14.71
C LEU A 81 -4.45 15.06 -15.92
N VAL A 82 -4.27 14.00 -16.72
CA VAL A 82 -4.99 13.78 -17.98
C VAL A 82 -6.40 13.23 -17.74
N ARG A 83 -6.70 12.74 -16.53
CA ARG A 83 -8.00 12.21 -16.07
C ARG A 83 -8.67 11.17 -16.99
N ARG A 84 -7.89 10.49 -17.83
CA ARG A 84 -8.43 9.42 -18.67
C ARG A 84 -8.58 8.14 -17.85
N PRO A 85 -9.71 7.43 -17.97
CA PRO A 85 -9.85 6.11 -17.36
C PRO A 85 -8.77 5.19 -17.92
N LEU A 86 -8.17 4.39 -17.05
CA LEU A 86 -7.14 3.44 -17.46
C LEU A 86 -7.80 2.14 -17.91
N PRO A 87 -7.50 1.65 -19.13
CA PRO A 87 -7.87 0.30 -19.50
C PRO A 87 -7.25 -0.71 -18.53
N VAL A 88 -7.96 -1.80 -18.23
CA VAL A 88 -7.48 -2.87 -17.35
C VAL A 88 -6.09 -3.35 -17.81
N ALA A 89 -5.90 -3.64 -19.10
CA ALA A 89 -4.62 -4.08 -19.64
C ALA A 89 -3.46 -3.10 -19.34
N VAL A 90 -3.70 -1.79 -19.50
CA VAL A 90 -2.69 -0.76 -19.25
C VAL A 90 -2.39 -0.66 -17.75
N SER A 91 -3.42 -0.65 -16.91
CA SER A 91 -3.23 -0.60 -15.45
C SER A 91 -2.46 -1.81 -14.92
N THR A 92 -2.83 -3.02 -15.34
CA THR A 92 -2.15 -4.27 -14.98
C THR A 92 -0.70 -4.26 -15.47
N MET A 93 -0.46 -3.80 -16.71
CA MET A 93 0.89 -3.66 -17.24
C MET A 93 1.71 -2.66 -16.40
N LEU A 94 1.15 -1.50 -16.05
CA LEU A 94 1.84 -0.49 -15.25
C LEU A 94 2.19 -1.00 -13.85
N VAL A 95 1.27 -1.69 -13.17
CA VAL A 95 1.57 -2.33 -11.87
C VAL A 95 2.66 -3.37 -12.04
N GLY A 96 2.54 -4.24 -13.03
CA GLY A 96 3.52 -5.28 -13.32
C GLY A 96 4.91 -4.69 -13.57
N VAL A 97 5.01 -3.68 -14.43
CA VAL A 97 6.30 -3.03 -14.70
C VAL A 97 6.85 -2.34 -13.45
N ALA A 98 6.02 -1.61 -12.70
CA ALA A 98 6.46 -0.91 -11.49
C ALA A 98 6.99 -1.87 -10.42
N LEU A 99 6.29 -2.99 -10.16
CA LEU A 99 6.70 -3.98 -9.17
C LEU A 99 7.91 -4.80 -9.64
N ALA A 100 7.95 -5.19 -10.91
CA ALA A 100 9.08 -5.94 -11.47
C ALA A 100 10.37 -5.10 -11.45
N LEU A 101 10.30 -3.83 -11.87
CA LEU A 101 11.44 -2.92 -11.80
C LEU A 101 11.89 -2.69 -10.35
N SER A 102 10.94 -2.52 -9.43
CA SER A 102 11.26 -2.33 -8.01
C SER A 102 11.94 -3.57 -7.42
N GLY A 103 11.35 -4.77 -7.62
CA GLY A 103 11.94 -6.03 -7.14
C GLY A 103 13.33 -6.29 -7.73
N TRP A 104 13.53 -5.99 -9.01
CA TRP A 104 14.82 -6.12 -9.67
C TRP A 104 15.85 -5.12 -9.13
N LEU A 105 15.53 -3.82 -9.09
CA LEU A 105 16.43 -2.76 -8.66
C LEU A 105 16.85 -2.90 -7.19
N LEU A 106 15.94 -3.37 -6.35
CA LEU A 106 16.15 -3.59 -4.93
C LEU A 106 16.86 -4.91 -4.65
N GLY A 107 16.47 -5.99 -5.35
CA GLY A 107 16.75 -7.36 -4.90
C GLY A 107 17.55 -8.24 -5.85
N LYS A 108 17.97 -7.81 -7.05
CA LYS A 108 18.53 -8.72 -8.09
C LYS A 108 19.54 -9.75 -7.58
N ASN A 109 20.48 -9.35 -6.73
CA ASN A 109 21.53 -10.24 -6.21
C ASN A 109 20.95 -11.24 -5.19
N VAL A 110 20.02 -10.79 -4.34
CA VAL A 110 19.34 -11.62 -3.35
C VAL A 110 18.42 -12.63 -4.03
N LEU A 111 17.70 -12.18 -5.06
CA LEU A 111 16.81 -13.02 -5.86
C LEU A 111 17.59 -14.10 -6.62
N ALA A 112 18.71 -13.74 -7.24
CA ALA A 112 19.57 -14.70 -7.92
C ALA A 112 20.19 -15.73 -6.96
N ALA A 113 20.51 -15.32 -5.72
CA ALA A 113 21.15 -16.18 -4.74
C ALA A 113 20.18 -17.05 -3.93
N ASN A 114 18.90 -16.70 -3.85
CA ASN A 114 17.93 -17.37 -2.97
C ASN A 114 16.61 -17.65 -3.70
N SER A 115 16.40 -18.92 -4.08
CA SER A 115 15.20 -19.37 -4.79
C SER A 115 13.92 -19.19 -3.98
N THR A 116 13.96 -19.40 -2.66
CA THR A 116 12.80 -19.22 -1.79
C THR A 116 12.34 -17.76 -1.76
N LYS A 117 13.26 -16.81 -1.56
CA LYS A 117 12.93 -15.37 -1.61
C LYS A 117 12.41 -14.96 -2.98
N SER A 118 12.97 -15.52 -4.05
CA SER A 118 12.47 -15.32 -5.41
C SER A 118 11.04 -15.82 -5.60
N MET A 119 10.70 -17.00 -5.10
CA MET A 119 9.33 -17.52 -5.16
C MET A 119 8.35 -16.63 -4.39
N VAL A 120 8.72 -16.16 -3.19
CA VAL A 120 7.87 -15.27 -2.39
C VAL A 120 7.65 -13.93 -3.08
N VAL A 121 8.71 -13.29 -3.59
CA VAL A 121 8.59 -12.02 -4.32
C VAL A 121 7.78 -12.20 -5.60
N LEU A 122 7.96 -13.31 -6.32
CA LEU A 122 7.15 -13.64 -7.49
C LEU A 122 5.68 -13.83 -7.13
N ALA A 123 5.37 -14.51 -6.03
CA ALA A 123 4.00 -14.69 -5.55
C ALA A 123 3.35 -13.34 -5.22
N VAL A 124 4.04 -12.48 -4.44
CA VAL A 124 3.59 -11.11 -4.13
C VAL A 124 3.37 -10.31 -5.41
N PHE A 125 4.32 -10.39 -6.35
CA PHE A 125 4.25 -9.73 -7.64
C PHE A 125 3.01 -10.12 -8.45
N VAL A 126 2.78 -11.42 -8.64
CA VAL A 126 1.65 -11.94 -9.42
C VAL A 126 0.33 -11.55 -8.76
N VAL A 127 0.22 -11.76 -7.45
CA VAL A 127 -1.01 -11.47 -6.69
C VAL A 127 -1.33 -9.98 -6.70
N ALA A 128 -0.36 -9.12 -6.39
CA ALA A 128 -0.56 -7.68 -6.38
C ALA A 128 -0.92 -7.16 -7.78
N THR A 129 -0.24 -7.63 -8.83
CA THR A 129 -0.52 -7.20 -10.20
C THR A 129 -1.92 -7.62 -10.66
N ALA A 130 -2.31 -8.87 -10.40
CA ALA A 130 -3.61 -9.41 -10.76
C ALA A 130 -4.77 -8.75 -9.99
N ALA A 131 -4.52 -8.32 -8.74
CA ALA A 131 -5.53 -7.66 -7.92
C ALA A 131 -5.64 -6.15 -8.20
N ILE A 132 -4.51 -5.43 -8.18
CA ILE A 132 -4.48 -3.96 -8.24
C ILE A 132 -4.93 -3.46 -9.61
N GLY A 133 -4.40 -4.01 -10.70
CA GLY A 133 -4.67 -3.50 -12.06
C GLY A 133 -6.17 -3.41 -12.36
N PRO A 134 -6.90 -4.52 -12.31
CA PRO A 134 -8.35 -4.50 -12.51
C PRO A 134 -9.10 -3.62 -11.51
N ALA A 135 -8.69 -3.61 -10.23
CA ALA A 135 -9.35 -2.82 -9.18
C ALA A 135 -9.28 -1.31 -9.43
N VAL A 136 -8.14 -0.79 -9.89
CA VAL A 136 -7.97 0.65 -10.15
C VAL A 136 -8.51 1.08 -11.52
N ALA A 137 -8.65 0.15 -12.47
CA ALA A 137 -9.19 0.43 -13.80
C ALA A 137 -10.70 0.68 -13.82
N MET A 138 -11.41 0.47 -12.70
CA MET A 138 -12.84 0.65 -12.64
C MET A 138 -13.22 2.14 -12.85
N PRO A 139 -14.04 2.44 -13.87
CA PRO A 139 -14.46 3.81 -14.12
C PRO A 139 -15.47 4.26 -13.06
N ALA A 140 -15.53 5.57 -12.82
CA ALA A 140 -16.25 6.15 -11.68
C ALA A 140 -17.77 5.98 -11.75
N ASP A 141 -18.29 5.83 -12.96
CA ASP A 141 -19.69 5.58 -13.30
C ASP A 141 -20.12 4.13 -13.05
N ALA A 142 -19.19 3.18 -13.19
CA ALA A 142 -19.44 1.75 -13.04
C ALA A 142 -19.45 1.30 -11.56
N ARG A 143 -20.14 2.02 -10.67
CA ARG A 143 -20.29 1.76 -9.21
C ARG A 143 -20.75 0.33 -8.89
N ARG A 144 -19.85 -0.66 -9.05
CA ARG A 144 -20.19 -2.08 -8.91
C ARG A 144 -19.93 -2.55 -7.49
N GLY A 145 -18.83 -2.19 -6.83
CA GLY A 145 -18.51 -2.65 -5.47
C GLY A 145 -18.33 -1.55 -4.43
N GLU A 146 -17.99 -1.94 -3.20
CA GLU A 146 -17.72 -1.00 -2.10
C GLU A 146 -16.43 -0.18 -2.38
N PRO A 147 -16.50 1.16 -2.51
CA PRO A 147 -15.37 1.98 -2.93
C PRO A 147 -14.18 1.96 -1.97
N SER A 148 -14.41 1.69 -0.68
CA SER A 148 -13.36 1.67 0.34
C SER A 148 -12.48 0.42 0.32
N ALA A 149 -12.85 -0.62 -0.44
CA ALA A 149 -12.23 -1.94 -0.34
C ALA A 149 -10.72 -1.92 -0.61
N LEU A 150 -10.26 -1.18 -1.62
CA LEU A 150 -8.83 -1.08 -1.93
C LEU A 150 -8.07 -0.37 -0.80
N ALA A 151 -8.59 0.76 -0.30
CA ALA A 151 -7.91 1.52 0.74
C ALA A 151 -7.82 0.76 2.07
N THR A 152 -8.88 0.03 2.45
CA THR A 152 -8.84 -0.80 3.67
C THR A 152 -7.95 -2.02 3.51
N ALA A 153 -7.90 -2.63 2.32
CA ALA A 153 -6.95 -3.70 2.03
C ALA A 153 -5.50 -3.22 2.14
N LEU A 154 -5.18 -2.04 1.60
CA LEU A 154 -3.85 -1.43 1.68
C LEU A 154 -3.41 -1.18 3.13
N LEU A 155 -4.33 -0.75 4.00
CA LEU A 155 -4.08 -0.67 5.44
C LEU A 155 -3.77 -2.06 6.02
N GLY A 156 -4.58 -3.06 5.69
CA GLY A 156 -4.38 -4.45 6.12
C GLY A 156 -3.04 -5.04 5.68
N VAL A 157 -2.63 -4.81 4.42
CA VAL A 157 -1.31 -5.21 3.90
C VAL A 157 -0.21 -4.54 4.72
N SER A 158 -0.30 -3.24 4.98
CA SER A 158 0.72 -2.50 5.73
C SER A 158 0.88 -3.02 7.17
N ILE A 159 -0.23 -3.31 7.86
CA ILE A 159 -0.21 -3.88 9.20
C ILE A 159 0.39 -5.30 9.18
N ALA A 160 -0.03 -6.15 8.25
CA ALA A 160 0.49 -7.50 8.12
C ALA A 160 1.99 -7.51 7.76
N ALA A 161 2.42 -6.60 6.87
CA ALA A 161 3.83 -6.42 6.51
C ALA A 161 4.65 -5.98 7.73
N ALA A 162 4.18 -5.00 8.49
CA ALA A 162 4.86 -4.50 9.68
C ALA A 162 5.08 -5.59 10.74
N LEU A 163 4.03 -6.35 11.04
CA LEU A 163 4.12 -7.43 12.03
C LEU A 163 4.95 -8.62 11.51
N SER A 164 4.83 -8.95 10.23
CA SER A 164 5.68 -9.98 9.61
C SER A 164 7.16 -9.56 9.59
N ALA A 165 7.46 -8.27 9.38
CA ALA A 165 8.81 -7.73 9.45
C ALA A 165 9.35 -7.75 10.88
N ALA A 166 8.53 -7.37 11.87
CA ALA A 166 8.91 -7.37 13.28
C ALA A 166 9.28 -8.79 13.74
N LEU A 167 8.41 -9.76 13.47
CA LEU A 167 8.62 -11.17 13.77
C LEU A 167 9.71 -11.78 12.87
N GLY A 168 9.93 -11.23 11.69
CA GLY A 168 11.03 -11.60 10.81
C GLY A 168 12.41 -11.06 11.23
N ALA A 169 12.53 -10.45 12.41
CA ALA A 169 13.73 -9.80 12.93
C ALA A 169 14.24 -8.64 12.04
N PHE A 170 13.32 -7.87 11.45
CA PHE A 170 13.63 -6.71 10.63
C PHE A 170 12.94 -5.44 11.13
N VAL A 171 13.42 -4.95 12.28
CA VAL A 171 12.81 -3.82 13.03
C VAL A 171 12.67 -2.56 12.18
N GLY A 172 13.68 -2.20 11.38
CA GLY A 172 13.61 -0.99 10.54
C GLY A 172 12.44 -1.01 9.55
N MET A 173 12.22 -2.15 8.86
CA MET A 173 11.06 -2.28 7.98
C MET A 173 9.75 -2.40 8.75
N ALA A 174 9.74 -3.04 9.93
CA ALA A 174 8.55 -3.04 10.78
C ALA A 174 8.09 -1.62 11.14
N GLN A 175 9.04 -0.72 11.41
CA GLN A 175 8.76 0.69 11.69
C GLN A 175 8.27 1.43 10.44
N ILE A 176 8.87 1.19 9.27
CA ILE A 176 8.44 1.83 8.02
C ILE A 176 7.05 1.34 7.61
N ASP A 177 6.80 0.03 7.60
CA ASP A 177 5.50 -0.56 7.27
C ASP A 177 4.42 -0.12 8.27
N GLY A 178 4.78 -0.02 9.56
CA GLY A 178 3.91 0.53 10.60
C GLY A 178 3.60 2.01 10.38
N ALA A 179 4.58 2.80 9.93
CA ALA A 179 4.39 4.20 9.56
C ALA A 179 3.51 4.34 8.31
N LEU A 180 3.61 3.43 7.33
CA LEU A 180 2.71 3.38 6.18
C LEU A 180 1.28 2.99 6.59
N ALA A 181 1.12 2.10 7.57
CA ALA A 181 -0.19 1.81 8.14
C ALA A 181 -0.78 3.06 8.81
N ALA A 182 0.02 3.82 9.57
CA ALA A 182 -0.40 5.07 10.17
C ALA A 182 -0.74 6.15 9.13
N LEU A 183 0.06 6.30 8.07
CA LEU A 183 -0.21 7.16 6.92
C LEU A 183 -1.56 6.82 6.27
N THR A 184 -1.79 5.53 6.02
CA THR A 184 -3.03 5.04 5.43
C THR A 184 -4.21 5.26 6.37
N GLY A 185 -4.04 5.04 7.66
CA GLY A 185 -5.05 5.30 8.69
C GLY A 185 -5.44 6.78 8.79
N GLY A 186 -4.47 7.69 8.74
CA GLY A 186 -4.74 9.14 8.73
C GLY A 186 -5.50 9.58 7.48
N TRP A 187 -5.12 9.05 6.31
CA TRP A 187 -5.84 9.29 5.06
C TRP A 187 -7.27 8.72 5.10
N LEU A 188 -7.44 7.51 5.64
CA LEU A 188 -8.73 6.85 5.78
C LEU A 188 -9.66 7.60 6.73
N LEU A 189 -9.17 8.09 7.87
CA LEU A 189 -9.98 8.80 8.86
C LEU A 189 -10.66 10.03 8.25
N VAL A 190 -9.89 10.90 7.60
CA VAL A 190 -10.44 12.13 6.98
C VAL A 190 -11.45 11.79 5.89
N ASN A 191 -11.15 10.82 5.03
CA ASN A 191 -12.06 10.42 3.97
C ASN A 191 -13.28 9.64 4.48
N TYR A 192 -13.18 8.94 5.60
CA TYR A 192 -14.31 8.30 6.26
C TYR A 192 -15.27 9.36 6.84
N ILE A 193 -14.75 10.42 7.46
CA ILE A 193 -15.57 11.56 7.90
C ILE A 193 -16.28 12.20 6.70
N ARG A 194 -15.57 12.47 5.59
CA ARG A 194 -16.17 12.97 4.35
C ARG A 194 -17.25 12.06 3.79
N TYR A 195 -17.00 10.75 3.82
CA TYR A 195 -17.97 9.76 3.42
C TYR A 195 -19.23 9.79 4.27
N LEU A 196 -19.12 9.98 5.59
CA LEU A 196 -20.28 10.18 6.47
C LEU A 196 -21.02 11.50 6.16
N MET A 197 -20.30 12.53 5.71
CA MET A 197 -20.88 13.83 5.30
C MET A 197 -21.58 13.80 3.93
N GLY A 198 -21.57 12.68 3.20
CA GLY A 198 -22.30 12.54 1.93
C GLY A 198 -21.43 12.25 0.70
N ASP A 199 -20.10 12.28 0.82
CA ASP A 199 -19.19 12.05 -0.31
C ASP A 199 -18.94 10.54 -0.55
N ASP A 200 -19.74 9.92 -1.41
CA ASP A 200 -19.69 8.48 -1.70
C ASP A 200 -18.34 8.03 -2.31
N ASP A 201 -17.61 8.94 -2.94
CA ASP A 201 -16.34 8.65 -3.61
C ASP A 201 -15.11 9.02 -2.75
N ALA A 202 -15.31 9.56 -1.54
CA ALA A 202 -14.22 10.00 -0.67
C ALA A 202 -13.16 8.91 -0.43
N LEU A 203 -13.62 7.67 -0.21
CA LEU A 203 -12.77 6.50 0.07
C LEU A 203 -12.31 5.75 -1.18
N ALA A 204 -12.78 6.13 -2.37
CA ALA A 204 -12.46 5.45 -3.61
C ALA A 204 -11.02 5.73 -4.04
N LEU A 205 -10.20 4.69 -4.24
CA LEU A 205 -8.89 4.80 -4.87
C LEU A 205 -8.98 4.24 -6.29
N ARG A 206 -8.92 5.11 -7.32
CA ARG A 206 -9.10 4.72 -8.73
C ARG A 206 -7.98 5.26 -9.62
N GLY A 207 -7.73 4.62 -10.77
CA GLY A 207 -6.72 5.05 -11.72
C GLY A 207 -5.34 5.24 -11.09
N PHE A 208 -4.67 6.36 -11.42
CA PHE A 208 -3.28 6.62 -11.02
C PHE A 208 -3.08 6.89 -9.52
N GLU A 209 -4.06 7.44 -8.80
CA GLU A 209 -3.98 7.60 -7.33
C GLU A 209 -3.97 6.24 -6.62
N GLY A 210 -4.83 5.31 -7.06
CA GLY A 210 -4.85 3.95 -6.55
C GLY A 210 -3.58 3.17 -6.91
N LEU A 211 -3.09 3.34 -8.15
CA LEU A 211 -1.81 2.75 -8.58
C LEU A 211 -0.64 3.21 -7.72
N ALA A 212 -0.50 4.53 -7.52
CA ALA A 212 0.60 5.09 -6.73
C ALA A 212 0.55 4.58 -5.28
N PHE A 213 -0.62 4.62 -4.65
CA PHE A 213 -0.80 4.16 -3.28
C PHE A 213 -0.47 2.66 -3.15
N ALA A 214 -1.03 1.84 -4.03
CA ALA A 214 -0.82 0.40 -4.00
C ALA A 214 0.62 0.01 -4.33
N ALA A 215 1.27 0.73 -5.24
CA ALA A 215 2.68 0.54 -5.56
C ALA A 215 3.57 0.84 -4.36
N VAL A 216 3.35 1.94 -3.64
CA VAL A 216 4.12 2.28 -2.42
C VAL A 216 4.08 1.12 -1.43
N ILE A 217 2.88 0.64 -1.06
CA ILE A 217 2.74 -0.42 -0.06
C ILE A 217 3.30 -1.76 -0.57
N SER A 218 3.05 -2.10 -1.83
CA SER A 218 3.53 -3.35 -2.41
C SER A 218 5.06 -3.40 -2.52
N VAL A 219 5.71 -2.29 -2.85
CA VAL A 219 7.18 -2.20 -2.89
C VAL A 219 7.78 -2.40 -1.49
N HIS A 220 7.15 -1.88 -0.44
CA HIS A 220 7.61 -2.10 0.92
C HIS A 220 7.38 -3.54 1.39
N LEU A 221 6.27 -4.17 1.01
CA LEU A 221 6.08 -5.60 1.25
C LEU A 221 7.15 -6.44 0.54
N ILE A 222 7.53 -6.08 -0.70
CA ILE A 222 8.65 -6.72 -1.43
C ILE A 222 9.97 -6.53 -0.67
N MET A 223 10.23 -5.33 -0.12
CA MET A 223 11.41 -5.08 0.72
C MET A 223 11.43 -5.99 1.96
N THR A 224 10.29 -6.16 2.62
CA THR A 224 10.15 -7.07 3.75
C THR A 224 10.41 -8.52 3.32
N ALA A 225 9.87 -8.97 2.18
CA ALA A 225 10.14 -10.30 1.61
C ALA A 225 11.63 -10.54 1.29
N LEU A 226 12.30 -9.53 0.74
CA LEU A 226 13.70 -9.63 0.32
C LEU A 226 14.66 -9.64 1.49
N PHE A 227 14.40 -8.85 2.53
CA PHE A 227 15.42 -8.50 3.52
C PHE A 227 15.09 -8.93 4.94
N ALA A 228 13.86 -9.35 5.25
CA ALA A 228 13.58 -9.94 6.56
C ALA A 228 14.22 -11.34 6.66
N PRO A 229 15.20 -11.54 7.55
CA PRO A 229 15.98 -12.79 7.58
C PRO A 229 15.17 -13.99 8.06
N LYS A 230 14.27 -13.78 9.02
CA LYS A 230 13.47 -14.84 9.66
C LYS A 230 11.98 -14.80 9.28
N ALA A 231 11.58 -13.95 8.33
CA ALA A 231 10.16 -13.86 7.97
C ALA A 231 9.69 -15.15 7.32
N ALA A 232 8.58 -15.69 7.83
CA ALA A 232 7.96 -16.88 7.25
C ALA A 232 7.45 -16.58 5.83
N PRO A 233 7.87 -17.34 4.80
CA PRO A 233 7.41 -17.17 3.42
C PRO A 233 5.88 -17.12 3.28
N ALA A 234 5.19 -18.01 3.99
CA ALA A 234 3.74 -18.07 3.99
C ALA A 234 3.10 -16.81 4.56
N ALA A 235 3.64 -16.22 5.64
CA ALA A 235 3.10 -14.99 6.21
C ALA A 235 3.13 -13.84 5.19
N ILE A 236 4.23 -13.70 4.45
CA ILE A 236 4.38 -12.66 3.42
C ILE A 236 3.42 -12.87 2.24
N ILE A 237 3.21 -14.12 1.81
CA ILE A 237 2.23 -14.44 0.75
C ILE A 237 0.81 -14.10 1.22
N PHE A 238 0.45 -14.44 2.46
CA PHE A 238 -0.86 -14.09 3.00
C PHE A 238 -1.01 -12.59 3.23
N ALA A 239 0.08 -11.86 3.51
CA ALA A 239 0.05 -10.42 3.73
C ALA A 239 -0.38 -9.63 2.48
N VAL A 240 -0.22 -10.15 1.26
CA VAL A 240 -0.69 -9.50 0.02
C VAL A 240 -2.15 -9.86 -0.34
N LEU A 241 -2.70 -10.94 0.21
CA LEU A 241 -4.06 -11.41 -0.08
C LEU A 241 -5.21 -10.45 0.28
N PRO A 242 -5.10 -9.47 1.20
CA PRO A 242 -6.11 -8.43 1.35
C PRO A 242 -6.47 -7.74 0.02
N LEU A 243 -5.49 -7.58 -0.88
CA LEU A 243 -5.71 -7.00 -2.21
C LEU A 243 -6.61 -7.86 -3.09
N VAL A 244 -6.51 -9.19 -2.99
CA VAL A 244 -7.38 -10.13 -3.72
C VAL A 244 -8.82 -9.99 -3.26
N VAL A 245 -9.03 -9.89 -1.94
CA VAL A 245 -10.37 -9.66 -1.38
C VAL A 245 -10.93 -8.32 -1.84
N ALA A 246 -10.11 -7.25 -1.85
CA ALA A 246 -10.54 -5.97 -2.38
C ALA A 246 -10.90 -6.02 -3.87
N ALA A 247 -10.07 -6.67 -4.69
CA ALA A 247 -10.36 -6.86 -6.11
C ALA A 247 -11.66 -7.65 -6.31
N PHE A 248 -11.89 -8.70 -5.53
CA PHE A 248 -13.14 -9.46 -5.58
C PHE A 248 -14.37 -8.61 -5.21
N ILE A 249 -14.26 -7.78 -4.15
CA ILE A 249 -15.34 -6.87 -3.76
C ILE A 249 -15.66 -5.87 -4.89
N LEU A 250 -14.63 -5.28 -5.49
CA LEU A 250 -14.77 -4.25 -6.53
C LEU A 250 -15.29 -4.85 -7.85
N LEU A 251 -14.65 -5.92 -8.34
CA LEU A 251 -14.96 -6.53 -9.63
C LEU A 251 -16.24 -7.38 -9.59
N GLY A 252 -16.46 -8.10 -8.49
CA GLY A 252 -17.64 -8.93 -8.26
C GLY A 252 -18.90 -8.13 -7.94
N GLY A 253 -18.75 -6.82 -7.75
CA GLY A 253 -19.86 -5.94 -7.48
C GLY A 253 -20.47 -6.10 -6.08
N ILE A 254 -19.64 -6.49 -5.11
CA ILE A 254 -20.10 -6.71 -3.75
C ILE A 254 -20.19 -5.35 -3.06
N ALA A 255 -21.40 -4.98 -2.70
CA ALA A 255 -21.65 -3.74 -2.02
C ALA A 255 -22.50 -3.97 -0.78
N PHE A 256 -22.13 -3.32 0.33
CA PHE A 256 -22.74 -3.56 1.63
C PHE A 256 -23.99 -2.71 1.84
N HIS A 257 -24.83 -2.55 0.82
CA HIS A 257 -25.99 -1.65 0.82
C HIS A 257 -27.00 -1.94 1.93
N ARG A 258 -27.10 -3.21 2.35
CA ARG A 258 -27.98 -3.64 3.45
C ARG A 258 -27.51 -3.15 4.82
N LEU A 259 -26.26 -2.71 4.95
CA LEU A 259 -25.73 -2.12 6.17
C LEU A 259 -25.96 -0.59 6.18
N PRO A 260 -26.14 0.00 7.38
CA PRO A 260 -26.10 1.45 7.58
C PRO A 260 -24.83 2.05 6.97
N ARG A 261 -24.94 3.27 6.43
CA ARG A 261 -23.85 3.98 5.72
C ARG A 261 -22.51 3.90 6.49
N PHE A 262 -22.52 4.23 7.78
CA PHE A 262 -21.32 4.20 8.61
C PHE A 262 -20.67 2.80 8.77
N LEU A 263 -21.43 1.71 8.62
CA LEU A 263 -20.88 0.35 8.74
C LEU A 263 -20.30 -0.19 7.43
N ARG A 264 -20.62 0.39 6.27
CA ARG A 264 -20.19 -0.17 4.98
C ARG A 264 -18.67 -0.21 4.80
N PRO A 265 -17.92 0.88 5.09
CA PRO A 265 -16.46 0.84 4.98
C PRO A 265 -15.82 -0.10 6.01
N ASN A 266 -16.43 -0.22 7.20
CA ASN A 266 -15.98 -1.14 8.25
C ASN A 266 -16.16 -2.60 7.82
N ALA A 267 -17.27 -2.95 7.17
CA ALA A 267 -17.50 -4.30 6.64
C ALA A 267 -16.48 -4.67 5.56
N ALA A 268 -16.19 -3.75 4.63
CA ALA A 268 -15.10 -3.93 3.66
C ALA A 268 -13.75 -4.10 4.36
N GLY A 269 -13.46 -3.30 5.39
CA GLY A 269 -12.23 -3.41 6.17
C GLY A 269 -12.08 -4.73 6.92
N ILE A 270 -13.15 -5.21 7.56
CA ILE A 270 -13.15 -6.52 8.24
C ILE A 270 -12.91 -7.64 7.22
N ALA A 271 -13.60 -7.59 6.07
CA ALA A 271 -13.43 -8.58 5.02
C ALA A 271 -11.97 -8.64 4.50
N THR A 272 -11.36 -7.49 4.22
CA THR A 272 -9.98 -7.41 3.74
C THR A 272 -8.95 -7.65 4.86
N ALA A 273 -9.32 -7.52 6.13
CA ALA A 273 -8.44 -7.81 7.27
C ALA A 273 -8.31 -9.31 7.58
N VAL A 274 -9.21 -10.19 7.09
CA VAL A 274 -9.14 -11.63 7.35
C VAL A 274 -7.80 -12.23 6.88
N PRO A 275 -7.34 -12.04 5.62
CA PRO A 275 -6.05 -12.58 5.20
C PRO A 275 -4.86 -11.93 5.92
N ALA A 276 -4.95 -10.63 6.25
CA ALA A 276 -3.93 -9.94 7.04
C ALA A 276 -3.79 -10.55 8.44
N THR A 277 -4.90 -10.87 9.10
CA THR A 277 -4.91 -11.53 10.40
C THR A 277 -4.31 -12.93 10.33
N ILE A 278 -4.61 -13.69 9.27
CA ILE A 278 -3.99 -15.00 9.02
C ILE A 278 -2.48 -14.85 8.83
N ALA A 279 -2.02 -13.88 8.04
CA ALA A 279 -0.60 -13.59 7.84
C ALA A 279 0.12 -13.31 9.16
N ILE A 280 -0.48 -12.48 10.02
CA ILE A 280 0.04 -12.12 11.34
C ILE A 280 0.12 -13.36 12.23
N THR A 281 -0.94 -14.17 12.26
CA THR A 281 -0.97 -15.42 13.05
C THR A 281 0.10 -16.40 12.58
N ILE A 282 0.29 -16.57 11.27
CA ILE A 282 1.36 -17.42 10.71
C ILE A 282 2.73 -16.88 11.14
N ALA A 283 2.95 -15.57 11.01
CA ALA A 283 4.21 -14.94 11.43
C ALA A 283 4.49 -15.16 12.92
N ALA A 284 3.46 -15.08 13.76
CA ALA A 284 3.58 -15.24 15.21
C ALA A 284 3.84 -16.69 15.61
N VAL A 285 3.15 -17.65 14.99
CA VAL A 285 3.31 -19.09 15.27
C VAL A 285 4.67 -19.61 14.79
N LEU A 286 5.14 -19.12 13.64
CA LEU A 286 6.42 -19.53 13.06
C LEU A 286 7.60 -18.67 13.54
N PHE A 287 7.37 -17.77 14.50
CA PHE A 287 8.42 -16.96 15.08
C PHE A 287 9.41 -17.84 15.86
N GLN A 288 10.63 -17.93 15.36
CA GLN A 288 11.75 -18.57 16.06
C GLN A 288 12.64 -17.47 16.63
N GLY A 289 12.42 -17.14 17.91
CA GLY A 289 13.22 -16.18 18.69
C GLY A 289 14.71 -16.43 18.54
#